data_AF-A0A961A881-F1
#
_entry.id   AF-A0A961A881-F1
#
_cell.length_a   1.000
_cell.length_b   1.000
_cell.length_c   1.000
_cell.angle_alpha   90.00
_cell.angle_beta   90.00
_cell.angle_gamma   90.00
#
_symmetry.space_group_name_H-M   'P 1'
#
loop_
_entity.id
_entity.type
_entity.pdbx_description
1 polymer ?
#
loop_
_entity_poly.entity_id
_entity_poly.type
_entity_poly.pdbx_seq_one_letter_code
_entity_poly.pdbx_strand_id
1 'polypeptide(L)'
;MPHRLKLLTLLLALLCALPAHAEEETAAAEPDAQALWALEHLPAELDGEAAAAMLRDAGDNWAELAAALEASPSGQERQADMLWLLINAPHLDRLELRSEMLLSNHELALSYCGEGWGYQPGSEFFRRYILNYRIDDEPVTDWRSELNRRYGGPDEEGSDRAFDLVARVAQDFSIVERGYFGNLADPVAIDNARAGTERELALLCAAVLRSQGFATRFTRENMTGTSWVEVYDGDRLEYDPDAWIALFPQAPEQSGKAQHALELCGGSIAVVTAGDAFGREQVTARYTPVGLAVPRFSRDGHYLPDFEHWTITAWHEGSYVPLDDLGYPTSEADYPLTDGANAGSTEPQSYALGAPGDYRLQCGVRYPGGTVQVLNRDFSLLPGDRAELEIEISTPLELPDEALRERGIAAEIPEEFAWLSEGVQLFFIHDEGEPSVRTALLVQEFDRRAEISFHSEKWQDRPEGWEKPDVYSPELLRDVLRVADADEKPVLILLVDGELRLYLRGYNLNVADWIRRQLPAEADAG
;
A
#
# COMPACT_ATOMS: atom_id res chain seq x y z
N MET A 1 39.57 -44.39 8.04
CA MET A 1 39.13 -43.62 6.86
C MET A 1 38.40 -44.44 5.77
N PRO A 2 37.52 -45.44 6.05
CA PRO A 2 36.61 -45.98 5.02
C PRO A 2 35.12 -45.63 5.26
N HIS A 3 34.77 -44.96 6.36
CA HIS A 3 33.37 -44.65 6.70
C HIS A 3 32.86 -43.31 6.13
N ARG A 4 33.75 -42.39 5.74
CA ARG A 4 33.34 -41.09 5.17
C ARG A 4 33.01 -41.16 3.67
N LEU A 5 33.51 -42.16 2.94
CA LEU A 5 33.20 -42.34 1.52
C LEU A 5 31.79 -42.94 1.30
N LYS A 6 31.34 -43.82 2.21
CA LYS A 6 30.00 -44.44 2.11
C LYS A 6 28.84 -43.47 2.40
N LEU A 7 29.07 -42.45 3.22
CA LEU A 7 28.06 -41.42 3.51
C LEU A 7 27.87 -40.46 2.31
N LEU A 8 28.95 -40.17 1.57
CA LEU A 8 28.92 -39.30 0.39
C LEU A 8 28.22 -39.98 -0.80
N THR A 9 28.41 -41.30 -0.98
CA THR A 9 27.72 -42.06 -2.03
C THR A 9 26.22 -42.26 -1.72
N LEU A 10 25.84 -42.34 -0.44
CA LEU A 10 24.42 -42.42 -0.05
C LEU A 10 23.69 -41.08 -0.22
N LEU A 11 24.37 -39.94 0.03
CA LEU A 11 23.82 -38.60 -0.22
C LEU A 11 23.68 -38.28 -1.71
N LEU A 12 24.65 -38.69 -2.54
CA LEU A 12 24.53 -38.51 -4.00
C LEU A 12 23.45 -39.40 -4.63
N ALA A 13 23.21 -40.61 -4.09
CA ALA A 13 22.11 -41.46 -4.55
C ALA A 13 20.73 -40.94 -4.12
N LEU A 14 20.63 -40.22 -3.00
CA LEU A 14 19.39 -39.58 -2.55
C LEU A 14 19.07 -38.30 -3.35
N LEU A 15 20.10 -37.57 -3.80
CA LEU A 15 19.95 -36.38 -4.65
C LEU A 15 19.58 -36.70 -6.10
N CYS A 16 19.88 -37.90 -6.60
CA CYS A 16 19.48 -38.35 -7.94
C CYS A 16 18.13 -39.09 -7.99
N ALA A 17 17.43 -39.20 -6.86
CA ALA A 17 16.13 -39.85 -6.74
C ALA A 17 15.01 -38.89 -6.29
N LEU A 18 15.24 -37.58 -6.38
CA LEU A 18 14.15 -36.62 -6.38
C LEU A 18 13.44 -36.76 -7.74
N PRO A 19 12.11 -36.97 -7.77
CA PRO A 19 11.39 -36.83 -9.02
C PRO A 19 11.72 -35.43 -9.55
N ALA A 20 11.99 -35.33 -10.84
CA ALA A 20 11.92 -34.04 -11.51
C ALA A 20 10.53 -33.50 -11.16
N HIS A 21 10.48 -32.50 -10.28
CA HIS A 21 9.34 -31.63 -10.18
C HIS A 21 9.29 -31.01 -11.57
N ALA A 22 8.44 -31.58 -12.43
CA ALA A 22 7.85 -30.82 -13.48
C ALA A 22 7.34 -29.56 -12.78
N GLU A 23 7.84 -28.42 -13.20
CA GLU A 23 7.13 -27.16 -13.07
C GLU A 23 5.82 -27.38 -13.83
N GLU A 24 4.89 -28.11 -13.20
CA GLU A 24 3.48 -27.97 -13.46
C GLU A 24 3.22 -26.52 -13.09
N GLU A 25 3.17 -25.70 -14.12
CA GLU A 25 2.42 -24.47 -14.17
C GLU A 25 1.10 -24.77 -13.45
N THR A 26 1.05 -24.48 -12.14
CA THR A 26 -0.12 -24.66 -11.30
C THR A 26 -1.10 -23.62 -11.80
N ALA A 27 -1.81 -23.97 -12.86
CA ALA A 27 -3.05 -23.30 -13.22
C ALA A 27 -3.82 -23.19 -11.91
N ALA A 28 -4.06 -21.94 -11.48
CA ALA A 28 -4.78 -21.65 -10.24
C ALA A 28 -5.96 -22.61 -10.17
N ALA A 29 -5.94 -23.51 -9.18
CA ALA A 29 -6.89 -24.60 -9.13
C ALA A 29 -8.28 -23.97 -9.16
N GLU A 30 -9.06 -24.25 -10.21
CA GLU A 30 -10.45 -23.79 -10.23
C GLU A 30 -11.09 -24.23 -8.91
N PRO A 31 -11.90 -23.36 -8.26
CA PRO A 31 -12.56 -23.68 -7.01
C PRO A 31 -13.24 -25.03 -7.20
N ASP A 32 -12.76 -26.03 -6.47
CA ASP A 32 -13.17 -27.40 -6.70
C ASP A 32 -14.65 -27.59 -6.32
N ALA A 33 -15.18 -28.79 -6.53
CA ALA A 33 -16.54 -29.11 -6.14
C ALA A 33 -16.82 -28.85 -4.65
N GLN A 34 -15.79 -28.75 -3.81
CA GLN A 34 -15.89 -28.51 -2.38
C GLN A 34 -16.02 -27.01 -2.07
N ALA A 35 -15.37 -26.13 -2.83
CA ALA A 35 -15.63 -24.68 -2.79
C ALA A 35 -17.06 -24.35 -3.26
N LEU A 36 -17.53 -24.99 -4.33
CA LEU A 36 -18.93 -24.86 -4.78
C LEU A 36 -19.93 -25.41 -3.76
N TRP A 37 -19.60 -26.52 -3.09
CA TRP A 37 -20.44 -27.07 -2.02
C TRP A 37 -20.57 -26.10 -0.84
N ALA A 38 -19.49 -25.43 -0.43
CA ALA A 38 -19.54 -24.44 0.65
C ALA A 38 -20.51 -23.29 0.31
N LEU A 39 -20.53 -22.85 -0.96
CA LEU A 39 -21.46 -21.83 -1.45
C LEU A 39 -22.93 -22.29 -1.44
N GLU A 40 -23.20 -23.56 -1.75
CA GLU A 40 -24.56 -24.13 -1.72
C GLU A 40 -25.18 -24.15 -0.30
N HIS A 41 -24.35 -24.07 0.74
CA HIS A 41 -24.78 -24.09 2.14
C HIS A 41 -24.83 -22.69 2.76
N LEU A 42 -24.49 -21.64 2.02
CA LEU A 42 -24.70 -20.27 2.46
C LEU A 42 -26.21 -19.96 2.54
N PRO A 43 -26.67 -19.19 3.54
CA PRO A 43 -28.03 -18.67 3.56
C PRO A 43 -28.39 -18.01 2.23
N ALA A 44 -29.60 -18.27 1.73
CA ALA A 44 -30.03 -17.85 0.38
C ALA A 44 -30.09 -16.33 0.20
N GLU A 45 -30.07 -15.58 1.31
CA GLU A 45 -30.07 -14.12 1.34
C GLU A 45 -28.66 -13.51 1.24
N LEU A 46 -27.61 -14.34 1.28
CA LEU A 46 -26.24 -13.89 1.08
C LEU A 46 -25.90 -13.85 -0.41
N ASP A 47 -25.06 -12.88 -0.78
CA ASP A 47 -24.57 -12.72 -2.15
C ASP A 47 -23.64 -13.86 -2.54
N GLY A 48 -24.23 -14.95 -3.04
CA GLY A 48 -23.50 -16.15 -3.45
C GLY A 48 -22.53 -15.89 -4.60
N GLU A 49 -22.77 -14.88 -5.45
CA GLU A 49 -21.87 -14.53 -6.54
C GLU A 49 -20.61 -13.83 -6.01
N ALA A 50 -20.78 -12.84 -5.13
CA ALA A 50 -19.67 -12.16 -4.47
C ALA A 50 -18.86 -13.12 -3.59
N ALA A 51 -19.53 -14.01 -2.85
CA ALA A 51 -18.87 -15.04 -2.06
C ALA A 51 -18.02 -15.98 -2.95
N ALA A 52 -18.56 -16.40 -4.09
CA ALA A 52 -17.85 -17.24 -5.04
C ALA A 52 -16.65 -16.52 -5.67
N ALA A 53 -16.80 -15.24 -6.01
CA ALA A 53 -15.71 -14.42 -6.52
C ALA A 53 -14.59 -14.26 -5.48
N MET A 54 -14.94 -13.98 -4.23
CA MET A 54 -14.02 -13.87 -3.11
C MET A 54 -13.23 -15.17 -2.88
N LEU A 55 -13.90 -16.33 -2.87
CA LEU A 55 -13.21 -17.62 -2.70
C LEU A 55 -12.28 -17.95 -3.87
N ARG A 56 -12.65 -17.58 -5.11
CA ARG A 56 -11.75 -17.71 -6.26
C ARG A 56 -10.51 -16.82 -6.11
N ASP A 57 -10.72 -15.57 -5.69
CA ASP A 57 -9.67 -14.59 -5.51
C ASP A 57 -8.67 -14.97 -4.41
N ALA A 58 -9.11 -15.76 -3.41
CA ALA A 58 -8.26 -16.29 -2.35
C ALA A 58 -7.25 -17.37 -2.81
N GLY A 59 -7.31 -17.82 -4.07
CA GLY A 59 -6.40 -18.83 -4.61
C GLY A 59 -6.39 -20.09 -3.75
N ASP A 60 -5.20 -20.62 -3.42
CA ASP A 60 -5.03 -21.82 -2.59
C ASP A 60 -5.55 -21.67 -1.14
N ASN A 61 -5.82 -20.45 -0.70
CA ASN A 61 -6.29 -20.17 0.65
C ASN A 61 -7.83 -20.24 0.80
N TRP A 62 -8.57 -20.53 -0.27
CA TRP A 62 -10.03 -20.58 -0.25
C TRP A 62 -10.60 -21.51 0.84
N ALA A 63 -9.92 -22.62 1.14
CA ALA A 63 -10.37 -23.61 2.12
C ALA A 63 -10.35 -23.07 3.56
N GLU A 64 -9.38 -22.22 3.90
CA GLU A 64 -9.32 -21.53 5.21
C GLU A 64 -10.49 -20.56 5.36
N LEU A 65 -10.79 -19.78 4.30
CA LEU A 65 -11.89 -18.82 4.31
C LEU A 65 -13.26 -19.51 4.39
N ALA A 66 -13.43 -20.61 3.65
CA ALA A 66 -14.63 -21.44 3.71
C ALA A 66 -14.81 -22.08 5.11
N ALA A 67 -13.73 -22.57 5.71
CA ALA A 67 -13.76 -23.11 7.07
C ALA A 67 -14.15 -22.04 8.10
N ALA A 68 -13.65 -20.80 7.95
CA ALA A 68 -14.05 -19.68 8.81
C ALA A 68 -15.54 -19.35 8.68
N LEU A 69 -16.09 -19.37 7.47
CA LEU A 69 -17.53 -19.17 7.22
C LEU A 69 -18.39 -20.26 7.85
N GLU A 70 -18.01 -21.52 7.69
CA GLU A 70 -18.73 -22.68 8.23
C GLU A 70 -18.70 -22.70 9.76
N ALA A 71 -17.54 -22.40 10.36
CA ALA A 71 -17.34 -22.39 11.81
C ALA A 71 -17.85 -21.10 12.49
N SER A 72 -18.19 -20.07 11.72
CA SER A 72 -18.73 -18.81 12.25
C SER A 72 -19.98 -19.06 13.11
N PRO A 73 -20.17 -18.34 14.25
CA PRO A 73 -21.28 -18.59 15.15
C PRO A 73 -22.64 -18.63 14.45
N SER A 74 -23.43 -19.67 14.75
CA SER A 74 -24.72 -19.91 14.09
C SER A 74 -25.66 -18.71 14.25
N GLY A 75 -26.25 -18.28 13.13
CA GLY A 75 -27.18 -17.15 13.07
C GLY A 75 -26.98 -16.40 11.76
N GLN A 76 -28.07 -16.11 11.06
CA GLN A 76 -28.02 -15.52 9.71
C GLN A 76 -27.21 -14.22 9.67
N GLU A 77 -27.44 -13.33 10.65
CA GLU A 77 -26.73 -12.04 10.75
C GLU A 77 -25.23 -12.20 11.03
N ARG A 78 -24.85 -13.16 11.88
CA ARG A 78 -23.44 -13.41 12.24
C ARG A 78 -22.66 -14.04 11.09
N GLN A 79 -23.29 -14.93 10.33
CA GLN A 79 -22.71 -15.46 9.10
C GLN A 79 -22.59 -14.37 8.02
N ALA A 80 -23.59 -13.48 7.92
CA ALA A 80 -23.54 -12.33 7.02
C ALA A 80 -22.37 -11.38 7.36
N ASP A 81 -22.08 -11.18 8.64
CA ASP A 81 -20.95 -10.37 9.10
C ASP A 81 -19.59 -10.97 8.73
N MET A 82 -19.38 -12.28 8.95
CA MET A 82 -18.17 -12.96 8.49
C MET A 82 -18.02 -12.87 6.96
N LEU A 83 -19.11 -13.10 6.22
CA LEU A 83 -19.07 -13.01 4.76
C LEU A 83 -18.74 -11.59 4.29
N TRP A 84 -19.35 -10.58 4.90
CA TRP A 84 -19.05 -9.17 4.62
C TRP A 84 -17.55 -8.90 4.85
N LEU A 85 -16.98 -9.36 5.96
CA LEU A 85 -15.57 -9.16 6.28
C LEU A 85 -14.64 -9.82 5.25
N LEU A 86 -14.97 -11.01 4.76
CA LEU A 86 -14.17 -11.71 3.75
C LEU A 86 -14.29 -11.08 2.35
N ILE A 87 -15.49 -10.64 1.96
CA ILE A 87 -15.69 -9.94 0.68
C ILE A 87 -14.88 -8.64 0.66
N ASN A 88 -14.85 -7.91 1.78
CA ASN A 88 -14.21 -6.59 1.86
C ASN A 88 -12.73 -6.64 2.27
N ALA A 89 -12.21 -7.82 2.62
CA ALA A 89 -10.78 -8.02 2.90
C ALA A 89 -9.92 -7.62 1.69
N PRO A 90 -8.74 -7.00 1.89
CA PRO A 90 -7.77 -6.80 0.82
C PRO A 90 -7.39 -8.12 0.12
N HIS A 91 -7.09 -8.06 -1.18
CA HIS A 91 -6.70 -9.24 -1.96
C HIS A 91 -5.56 -10.02 -1.30
N LEU A 92 -4.48 -9.32 -0.91
CA LEU A 92 -3.34 -9.95 -0.24
C LEU A 92 -3.72 -10.63 1.08
N ASP A 93 -4.67 -10.07 1.82
CA ASP A 93 -5.14 -10.69 3.06
C ASP A 93 -5.88 -12.00 2.75
N ARG A 94 -6.74 -12.02 1.73
CA ARG A 94 -7.46 -13.25 1.33
C ARG A 94 -6.53 -14.41 0.98
N LEU A 95 -5.33 -14.12 0.49
CA LEU A 95 -4.31 -15.13 0.20
C LEU A 95 -3.64 -15.71 1.46
N GLU A 96 -3.68 -15.01 2.60
CA GLU A 96 -2.88 -15.35 3.78
C GLU A 96 -3.68 -15.57 5.08
N LEU A 97 -4.93 -15.09 5.14
CA LEU A 97 -5.81 -15.17 6.29
C LEU A 97 -6.01 -16.61 6.76
N ARG A 98 -5.99 -16.80 8.08
CA ARG A 98 -6.21 -18.10 8.73
C ARG A 98 -7.56 -18.15 9.40
N SER A 99 -8.24 -19.29 9.27
CA SER A 99 -9.57 -19.50 9.86
C SER A 99 -9.60 -19.24 11.37
N GLU A 100 -8.63 -19.78 12.12
CA GLU A 100 -8.53 -19.63 13.58
C GLU A 100 -8.48 -18.17 14.03
N MET A 101 -7.64 -17.36 13.36
CA MET A 101 -7.45 -15.95 13.72
C MET A 101 -8.67 -15.09 13.33
N LEU A 102 -9.30 -15.39 12.19
CA LEU A 102 -10.55 -14.76 11.79
C LEU A 102 -11.67 -15.04 12.79
N LEU A 103 -11.83 -16.30 13.19
CA LEU A 103 -12.85 -16.72 14.15
C LEU A 103 -12.62 -16.07 15.52
N SER A 104 -11.37 -16.05 16.01
CA SER A 104 -11.01 -15.40 17.29
C SER A 104 -11.36 -13.91 17.30
N ASN A 105 -10.97 -13.18 16.25
CA ASN A 105 -11.32 -11.76 16.10
C ASN A 105 -12.85 -11.56 16.00
N HIS A 106 -13.53 -12.38 15.21
CA HIS A 106 -14.97 -12.28 14.97
C HIS A 106 -15.79 -12.57 16.24
N GLU A 107 -15.48 -13.64 16.96
CA GLU A 107 -16.19 -14.01 18.19
C GLU A 107 -16.06 -12.92 19.25
N LEU A 108 -14.86 -12.36 19.42
CA LEU A 108 -14.64 -11.28 20.36
C LEU A 108 -15.32 -9.98 19.91
N ALA A 109 -15.37 -9.67 18.61
CA ALA A 109 -16.18 -8.57 18.09
C ALA A 109 -17.66 -8.75 18.43
N LEU A 110 -18.22 -9.93 18.16
CA LEU A 110 -19.62 -10.27 18.43
C LEU A 110 -19.98 -10.27 19.91
N SER A 111 -18.99 -10.44 20.80
CA SER A 111 -19.22 -10.35 22.25
C SER A 111 -19.68 -8.95 22.70
N TYR A 112 -19.42 -7.92 21.88
CA TYR A 112 -19.88 -6.55 22.09
C TYR A 112 -21.29 -6.30 21.52
N CYS A 113 -21.90 -7.27 20.87
CA CYS A 113 -23.29 -7.15 20.43
C CYS A 113 -24.27 -7.44 21.58
N GLY A 114 -25.36 -6.66 21.67
CA GLY A 114 -26.42 -6.88 22.65
C GLY A 114 -26.34 -5.98 23.90
N GLU A 115 -26.79 -6.49 25.05
CA GLU A 115 -26.85 -5.72 26.31
C GLU A 115 -25.43 -5.39 26.82
N GLY A 116 -25.18 -4.11 27.13
CA GLY A 116 -23.84 -3.55 27.31
C GLY A 116 -23.62 -2.54 26.20
N TRP A 117 -22.65 -2.81 25.32
CA TRP A 117 -22.23 -1.92 24.25
C TRP A 117 -23.29 -1.57 23.20
N GLY A 118 -24.38 -2.34 23.10
CA GLY A 118 -25.51 -1.97 22.25
C GLY A 118 -25.25 -2.08 20.74
N TYR A 119 -24.17 -2.72 20.30
CA TYR A 119 -23.94 -2.98 18.88
C TYR A 119 -24.99 -3.94 18.33
N GLN A 120 -25.44 -3.67 17.10
CA GLN A 120 -26.33 -4.56 16.35
C GLN A 120 -25.51 -5.37 15.32
N PRO A 121 -25.54 -6.71 15.37
CA PRO A 121 -25.03 -7.55 14.29
C PRO A 121 -25.65 -7.13 12.95
N GLY A 122 -24.90 -7.24 11.87
CA GLY A 122 -25.37 -6.82 10.55
C GLY A 122 -25.38 -5.32 10.29
N SER A 123 -25.26 -4.46 11.31
CA SER A 123 -25.20 -3.01 11.09
C SER A 123 -23.88 -2.60 10.43
N GLU A 124 -23.95 -1.64 9.51
CA GLU A 124 -22.77 -1.08 8.85
C GLU A 124 -21.78 -0.50 9.87
N PHE A 125 -22.29 0.19 10.89
CA PHE A 125 -21.48 0.77 11.96
C PHE A 125 -20.64 -0.28 12.71
N PHE A 126 -21.25 -1.41 13.08
CA PHE A 126 -20.53 -2.52 13.72
C PHE A 126 -19.49 -3.13 12.79
N ARG A 127 -19.87 -3.42 11.53
CA ARG A 127 -19.00 -4.00 10.52
C ARG A 127 -17.74 -3.16 10.30
N ARG A 128 -17.91 -1.85 10.16
CA ARG A 128 -16.80 -0.92 9.93
C ARG A 128 -15.94 -0.75 11.18
N TYR A 129 -16.53 -0.29 12.28
CA TYR A 129 -15.71 0.25 13.37
C TYR A 129 -15.38 -0.74 14.49
N ILE A 130 -15.99 -1.93 14.47
CA ILE A 130 -15.78 -2.96 15.50
C ILE A 130 -15.33 -4.28 14.90
N LEU A 131 -15.98 -4.79 13.85
CA LEU A 131 -15.77 -6.16 13.37
C LEU A 131 -14.38 -6.40 12.76
N ASN A 132 -13.80 -5.39 12.11
CA ASN A 132 -12.57 -5.51 11.32
C ASN A 132 -11.39 -6.10 12.09
N TYR A 133 -10.71 -7.08 11.48
CA TYR A 133 -9.52 -7.75 12.02
C TYR A 133 -8.22 -6.95 11.83
N ARG A 134 -8.31 -5.78 11.20
CA ARG A 134 -7.18 -4.91 10.85
C ARG A 134 -7.47 -3.48 11.29
N ILE A 135 -6.44 -2.68 11.49
CA ILE A 135 -6.51 -1.26 11.84
C ILE A 135 -6.09 -0.40 10.65
N ASP A 136 -4.98 -0.73 10.00
CA ASP A 136 -4.35 -0.03 8.88
C ASP A 136 -3.57 -1.03 8.00
N ASP A 137 -2.32 -0.78 7.61
CA ASP A 137 -1.52 -1.67 6.75
C ASP A 137 -0.66 -2.70 7.51
N GLU A 138 -0.97 -2.99 8.78
CA GLU A 138 -0.18 -3.91 9.60
C GLU A 138 -0.41 -5.40 9.25
N PRO A 139 0.55 -6.30 9.50
CA PRO A 139 0.36 -7.74 9.33
C PRO A 139 -0.84 -8.26 10.13
N VAL A 140 -1.65 -9.12 9.50
CA VAL A 140 -2.84 -9.65 10.13
C VAL A 140 -2.48 -10.70 11.19
N THR A 141 -2.92 -10.47 12.42
CA THR A 141 -2.66 -11.35 13.58
C THR A 141 -3.89 -11.46 14.48
N ASP A 142 -3.89 -12.41 15.42
CA ASP A 142 -4.92 -12.49 16.47
C ASP A 142 -4.63 -11.49 17.61
N TRP A 143 -4.56 -10.20 17.26
CA TRP A 143 -4.23 -9.16 18.23
C TRP A 143 -5.37 -8.90 19.21
N ARG A 144 -6.63 -9.07 18.79
CA ARG A 144 -7.78 -8.64 19.58
C ARG A 144 -7.91 -9.43 20.86
N SER A 145 -7.79 -10.75 20.80
CA SER A 145 -7.86 -11.61 21.99
C SER A 145 -6.70 -11.36 22.94
N GLU A 146 -5.49 -11.18 22.42
CA GLU A 146 -4.30 -10.91 23.22
C GLU A 146 -4.37 -9.55 23.94
N LEU A 147 -4.71 -8.49 23.19
CA LEU A 147 -4.84 -7.15 23.74
C LEU A 147 -6.05 -7.05 24.67
N ASN A 148 -7.16 -7.74 24.38
CA ASN A 148 -8.31 -7.78 25.27
C ASN A 148 -7.93 -8.38 26.63
N ARG A 149 -7.18 -9.49 26.64
CA ARG A 149 -6.71 -10.11 27.88
C ARG A 149 -5.78 -9.21 28.70
N ARG A 150 -4.89 -8.45 28.04
CA ARG A 150 -3.92 -7.57 28.71
C ARG A 150 -4.56 -6.28 29.22
N TYR A 151 -5.45 -5.71 28.41
CA TYR A 151 -6.01 -4.40 28.65
C TYR A 151 -7.44 -4.42 29.21
N GLY A 152 -8.04 -5.61 29.30
CA GLY A 152 -9.35 -5.90 29.86
C GLY A 152 -9.58 -5.22 31.20
N GLY A 153 -10.77 -4.66 31.36
CA GLY A 153 -11.25 -4.03 32.57
C GLY A 153 -12.75 -4.27 32.75
N PRO A 154 -13.37 -3.74 33.82
CA PRO A 154 -14.82 -3.75 33.93
C PRO A 154 -15.44 -3.14 32.66
N ASP A 155 -16.58 -3.68 32.23
CA ASP A 155 -17.36 -3.17 31.09
C ASP A 155 -17.95 -1.81 31.41
N GLU A 156 -17.10 -0.78 31.39
CA GLU A 156 -17.48 0.61 31.52
C GLU A 156 -17.39 1.26 30.14
N GLU A 157 -18.49 1.85 29.68
CA GLU A 157 -18.53 2.60 28.43
C GLU A 157 -18.19 4.08 28.67
N GLY A 158 -17.80 4.75 27.59
CA GLY A 158 -17.64 6.21 27.57
C GLY A 158 -16.21 6.68 27.25
N SER A 159 -16.14 7.92 26.80
CA SER A 159 -14.90 8.58 26.38
C SER A 159 -13.85 8.69 27.49
N ASP A 160 -14.24 8.86 28.75
CA ASP A 160 -13.30 8.91 29.89
C ASP A 160 -12.43 7.64 30.01
N ARG A 161 -13.04 6.46 29.85
CA ARG A 161 -12.28 5.19 29.85
C ARG A 161 -11.38 5.09 28.63
N ALA A 162 -11.80 5.60 27.47
CA ALA A 162 -10.97 5.62 26.28
C ALA A 162 -9.72 6.50 26.49
N PHE A 163 -9.86 7.66 27.13
CA PHE A 163 -8.73 8.52 27.51
C PHE A 163 -7.76 7.79 28.46
N ASP A 164 -8.29 7.15 29.50
CA ASP A 164 -7.49 6.39 30.47
C ASP A 164 -6.73 5.23 29.82
N LEU A 165 -7.39 4.50 28.89
CA LEU A 165 -6.76 3.41 28.14
C LEU A 165 -5.64 3.93 27.25
N VAL A 166 -5.84 5.01 26.50
CA VAL A 166 -4.80 5.61 25.65
C VAL A 166 -3.62 6.08 26.49
N ALA A 167 -3.87 6.74 27.62
CA ALA A 167 -2.82 7.16 28.54
C ALA A 167 -2.03 5.95 29.08
N ARG A 168 -2.71 4.86 29.44
CA ARG A 168 -2.08 3.62 29.91
C ARG A 168 -1.27 2.92 28.82
N VAL A 169 -1.77 2.90 27.58
CA VAL A 169 -1.04 2.32 26.44
C VAL A 169 0.20 3.14 26.10
N ALA A 170 0.12 4.47 26.16
CA ALA A 170 1.27 5.35 25.93
C ALA A 170 2.30 5.33 27.07
N GLN A 171 1.88 4.95 28.28
CA GLN A 171 2.76 4.89 29.44
C GLN A 171 3.95 3.96 29.18
N ASP A 172 5.17 4.46 29.37
CA ASP A 172 6.43 3.73 29.16
C ASP A 172 6.66 3.26 27.70
N PHE A 173 5.89 3.76 26.73
CA PHE A 173 6.15 3.51 25.31
C PHE A 173 7.29 4.41 24.82
N SER A 174 8.29 3.80 24.19
CA SER A 174 9.45 4.52 23.65
C SER A 174 9.25 4.84 22.17
N ILE A 175 9.15 6.12 21.82
CA ILE A 175 9.16 6.54 20.41
C ILE A 175 10.56 6.33 19.82
N VAL A 176 10.63 5.52 18.76
CA VAL A 176 11.85 5.22 18.03
C VAL A 176 11.62 5.58 16.58
N GLU A 177 12.34 6.61 16.11
CA GLU A 177 12.41 6.90 14.68
C GLU A 177 13.10 5.72 13.98
N ARG A 178 12.39 5.12 13.03
CA ARG A 178 12.95 4.13 12.12
C ARG A 178 13.04 4.79 10.76
N GLY A 179 14.14 4.54 10.05
CA GLY A 179 14.21 4.84 8.61
C GLY A 179 13.18 4.00 7.84
N TYR A 180 13.27 4.02 6.51
CA TYR A 180 12.41 3.20 5.65
C TYR A 180 12.74 1.69 5.81
N PHE A 181 12.22 1.05 6.86
CA PHE A 181 12.45 -0.35 7.21
C PHE A 181 11.14 -1.13 7.31
N GLY A 182 10.37 -1.12 6.22
CA GLY A 182 9.21 -1.99 6.03
C GLY A 182 7.88 -1.40 6.54
N ASN A 183 6.83 -2.21 6.42
CA ASN A 183 5.47 -1.89 6.87
C ASN A 183 5.38 -1.79 8.40
N LEU A 184 4.21 -1.39 8.88
CA LEU A 184 3.86 -1.38 10.30
C LEU A 184 4.08 -2.78 10.92
N ALA A 185 4.55 -2.84 12.17
CA ALA A 185 4.52 -4.09 12.93
C ALA A 185 3.09 -4.42 13.38
N ASP A 186 2.79 -5.69 13.67
CA ASP A 186 1.49 -6.06 14.21
C ASP A 186 1.29 -5.50 15.64
N PRO A 187 0.04 -5.29 16.09
CA PRO A 187 -0.21 -4.63 17.37
C PRO A 187 0.38 -5.37 18.57
N VAL A 188 0.44 -6.71 18.53
CA VAL A 188 0.98 -7.51 19.63
C VAL A 188 2.49 -7.38 19.70
N ALA A 189 3.19 -7.36 18.56
CA ALA A 189 4.63 -7.09 18.52
C ALA A 189 4.97 -5.69 19.03
N ILE A 190 4.19 -4.67 18.64
CA ILE A 190 4.36 -3.29 19.13
C ILE A 190 4.17 -3.24 20.65
N ASP A 191 3.11 -3.86 21.18
CA ASP A 191 2.85 -3.91 22.63
C ASP A 191 3.94 -4.68 23.39
N ASN A 192 4.43 -5.79 22.86
CA ASN A 192 5.52 -6.55 23.49
C ASN A 192 6.83 -5.76 23.54
N ALA A 193 7.13 -5.01 22.47
CA ALA A 193 8.35 -4.22 22.38
C ALA A 193 8.29 -2.95 23.25
N ARG A 194 7.09 -2.43 23.52
CA ARG A 194 6.86 -1.11 24.14
C ARG A 194 7.66 0.00 23.44
N ALA A 195 7.85 -0.14 22.14
CA ALA A 195 8.63 0.78 21.34
C ALA A 195 8.23 0.72 19.86
N GLY A 196 8.26 1.86 19.20
CA GLY A 196 7.86 2.02 17.80
C GLY A 196 7.80 3.49 17.40
N THR A 197 7.38 3.77 16.18
CA THR A 197 7.11 5.13 15.70
C THR A 197 5.84 5.71 16.34
N GLU A 198 5.60 7.01 16.15
CA GLU A 198 4.33 7.64 16.58
C GLU A 198 3.11 7.01 15.88
N ARG A 199 3.26 6.60 14.61
CA ARG A 199 2.24 5.87 13.85
C ARG A 199 1.94 4.51 14.49
N GLU A 200 2.97 3.76 14.87
CA GLU A 200 2.82 2.47 15.57
C GLU A 200 2.17 2.63 16.95
N LEU A 201 2.46 3.70 17.69
CA LEU A 201 1.77 3.99 18.95
C LEU A 201 0.27 4.27 18.74
N ALA A 202 -0.07 5.09 17.73
CA ALA A 202 -1.47 5.33 17.38
C ALA A 202 -2.19 4.04 16.95
N LEU A 203 -1.52 3.20 16.15
CA LEU A 203 -2.05 1.91 15.72
C LEU A 203 -2.30 0.97 16.90
N LEU A 204 -1.35 0.87 17.84
CA LEU A 204 -1.53 0.09 19.06
C LEU A 204 -2.70 0.63 19.91
N CYS A 205 -2.83 1.95 20.04
CA CYS A 205 -3.94 2.54 20.79
C CYS A 205 -5.30 2.20 20.13
N ALA A 206 -5.41 2.30 18.81
CA ALA A 206 -6.61 1.91 18.08
C ALA A 206 -6.94 0.43 18.28
N ALA A 207 -5.94 -0.46 18.16
CA ALA A 207 -6.09 -1.89 18.40
C ALA A 207 -6.55 -2.19 19.84
N VAL A 208 -5.94 -1.56 20.84
CA VAL A 208 -6.33 -1.75 22.25
C VAL A 208 -7.76 -1.28 22.46
N LEU A 209 -8.13 -0.08 22.01
CA LEU A 209 -9.50 0.44 22.16
C LEU A 209 -10.52 -0.48 21.47
N ARG A 210 -10.26 -0.90 20.22
CA ARG A 210 -11.16 -1.82 19.50
C ARG A 210 -11.25 -3.19 20.18
N SER A 211 -10.14 -3.68 20.74
CA SER A 211 -10.13 -4.91 21.53
C SER A 211 -10.97 -4.82 22.79
N GLN A 212 -11.32 -3.61 23.25
CA GLN A 212 -12.19 -3.36 24.39
C GLN A 212 -13.62 -3.03 23.98
N GLY A 213 -13.97 -3.07 22.69
CA GLY A 213 -15.31 -2.79 22.19
C GLY A 213 -15.55 -1.33 21.78
N PHE A 214 -14.55 -0.45 21.85
CA PHE A 214 -14.71 0.91 21.36
C PHE A 214 -14.71 0.97 19.83
N ALA A 215 -15.72 1.63 19.27
CA ALA A 215 -15.75 1.96 17.85
C ALA A 215 -14.66 2.98 17.55
N THR A 216 -13.73 2.58 16.70
CA THR A 216 -12.46 3.27 16.53
C THR A 216 -12.07 3.39 15.07
N ARG A 217 -11.49 4.52 14.72
CA ARG A 217 -10.87 4.73 13.40
C ARG A 217 -9.44 5.25 13.57
N PHE A 218 -8.57 4.81 12.68
CA PHE A 218 -7.19 5.24 12.61
C PHE A 218 -7.12 6.51 11.76
N THR A 219 -6.58 7.60 12.31
CA THR A 219 -6.58 8.91 11.67
C THR A 219 -5.17 9.35 11.34
N ARG A 220 -4.96 9.89 10.13
CA ARG A 220 -3.66 10.31 9.61
C ARG A 220 -3.76 11.64 8.88
N GLU A 221 -2.79 12.51 9.12
CA GLU A 221 -2.53 13.68 8.29
C GLU A 221 -1.52 13.30 7.18
N ASN A 222 -1.91 13.49 5.92
CA ASN A 222 -1.22 12.88 4.79
C ASN A 222 0.09 13.58 4.40
N MET A 223 0.27 14.86 4.77
CA MET A 223 1.48 15.63 4.44
C MET A 223 2.65 15.34 5.38
N THR A 224 2.38 15.27 6.68
CA THR A 224 3.36 15.05 7.75
C THR A 224 3.49 13.58 8.12
N GLY A 225 2.45 12.78 7.83
CA GLY A 225 2.36 11.39 8.27
C GLY A 225 2.00 11.23 9.75
N THR A 226 1.75 12.32 10.48
CA THR A 226 1.29 12.31 11.85
C THR A 226 -0.01 11.52 11.97
N SER A 227 -0.13 10.69 13.00
CA SER A 227 -1.30 9.82 13.20
C SER A 227 -1.80 9.85 14.64
N TRP A 228 -3.10 9.70 14.78
CA TRP A 228 -3.82 9.62 16.04
C TRP A 228 -5.02 8.68 15.89
N VAL A 229 -5.83 8.56 16.94
CA VAL A 229 -6.99 7.66 16.96
C VAL A 229 -8.24 8.49 17.18
N GLU A 230 -9.36 8.05 16.63
CA GLU A 230 -10.65 8.58 17.04
C GLU A 230 -11.54 7.49 17.60
N VAL A 231 -12.33 7.87 18.62
CA VAL A 231 -13.33 7.02 19.24
C VAL A 231 -14.72 7.63 19.07
N TYR A 232 -15.72 6.81 18.79
CA TYR A 232 -17.09 7.27 18.65
C TYR A 232 -17.78 7.33 20.02
N ASP A 233 -18.37 8.48 20.36
CA ASP A 233 -19.08 8.75 21.62
C ASP A 233 -20.58 9.05 21.41
N GLY A 234 -21.09 8.81 20.19
CA GLY A 234 -22.48 9.02 19.82
C GLY A 234 -23.38 7.81 20.06
N ASP A 235 -24.66 7.95 19.71
CA ASP A 235 -25.57 6.80 19.64
C ASP A 235 -25.14 5.90 18.46
N ARG A 236 -24.92 4.61 18.73
CA ARG A 236 -24.46 3.63 17.74
C ARG A 236 -25.59 3.18 16.81
N LEU A 237 -26.84 3.45 17.18
CA LEU A 237 -28.03 3.18 16.36
C LEU A 237 -28.37 4.35 15.44
N GLU A 238 -27.91 5.55 15.80
CA GLU A 238 -28.11 6.78 15.04
C GLU A 238 -26.74 7.41 14.74
N TYR A 239 -26.13 6.99 13.63
CA TYR A 239 -24.80 7.47 13.23
C TYR A 239 -24.75 9.00 13.12
N ASP A 240 -23.93 9.62 13.96
CA ASP A 240 -23.61 11.05 13.93
C ASP A 240 -22.14 11.24 13.57
N PRO A 241 -21.82 11.75 12.37
CA PRO A 241 -20.43 11.98 11.98
C PRO A 241 -19.72 12.97 12.91
N ASP A 242 -20.40 13.83 13.65
CA ASP A 242 -19.74 14.78 14.56
C ASP A 242 -19.45 14.19 15.95
N ALA A 243 -19.88 12.95 16.23
CA ALA A 243 -19.71 12.30 17.52
C ALA A 243 -18.36 11.57 17.69
N TRP A 244 -17.43 11.72 16.75
CA TRP A 244 -16.08 11.19 16.90
C TRP A 244 -15.18 12.13 17.69
N ILE A 245 -14.43 11.56 18.63
CA ILE A 245 -13.53 12.27 19.54
C ILE A 245 -12.09 11.86 19.24
N ALA A 246 -11.24 12.85 18.98
CA ALA A 246 -9.81 12.64 18.76
C ALA A 246 -9.09 12.26 20.07
N LEU A 247 -8.29 11.21 20.01
CA LEU A 247 -7.41 10.73 21.07
C LEU A 247 -5.97 10.85 20.57
N PHE A 248 -5.12 11.53 21.33
CA PHE A 248 -3.72 11.78 20.95
C PHE A 248 -2.77 11.00 21.86
N PRO A 249 -2.31 9.80 21.48
CA PRO A 249 -1.44 8.98 22.33
C PRO A 249 -0.14 9.66 22.75
N GLN A 250 0.38 10.58 21.92
CA GLN A 250 1.60 11.34 22.17
C GLN A 250 1.38 12.45 23.22
N ALA A 251 0.12 12.87 23.42
CA ALA A 251 -0.28 13.87 24.41
C ALA A 251 -1.68 13.54 24.95
N PRO A 252 -1.84 12.46 25.76
CA PRO A 252 -3.16 11.97 26.15
C PRO A 252 -4.05 13.02 26.82
N GLU A 253 -3.47 13.99 27.54
CA GLU A 253 -4.16 15.11 28.19
C GLU A 253 -4.77 16.15 27.22
N GLN A 254 -4.43 16.06 25.94
CA GLN A 254 -5.00 16.87 24.86
C GLN A 254 -6.11 16.15 24.11
N SER A 255 -6.37 14.86 24.41
CA SER A 255 -7.48 14.12 23.83
C SER A 255 -8.81 14.85 24.07
N GLY A 256 -9.69 14.82 23.07
CA GLY A 256 -10.93 15.59 23.00
C GLY A 256 -10.77 17.03 22.48
N LYS A 257 -9.56 17.52 22.25
CA LYS A 257 -9.31 18.88 21.71
C LYS A 257 -8.87 18.79 20.26
N ALA A 258 -9.82 18.79 19.33
CA ALA A 258 -9.53 18.68 17.88
C ALA A 258 -8.45 19.67 17.41
N GLN A 259 -8.42 20.89 17.95
CA GLN A 259 -7.41 21.90 17.59
C GLN A 259 -5.97 21.49 17.91
N HIS A 260 -5.75 20.55 18.83
CA HIS A 260 -4.40 20.06 19.13
C HIS A 260 -3.79 19.29 17.95
N ALA A 261 -4.60 18.71 17.06
CA ALA A 261 -4.10 18.08 15.84
C ALA A 261 -3.28 19.06 14.99
N LEU A 262 -3.69 20.33 14.92
CA LEU A 262 -2.95 21.36 14.19
C LEU A 262 -1.57 21.61 14.80
N GLU A 263 -1.47 21.63 16.13
CA GLU A 263 -0.20 21.78 16.85
C GLU A 263 0.70 20.55 16.62
N LEU A 264 0.12 19.35 16.69
CA LEU A 264 0.81 18.08 16.45
C LEU A 264 1.37 18.00 15.02
N CYS A 265 0.67 18.58 14.03
CA CYS A 265 1.10 18.65 12.63
C CYS A 265 1.98 19.89 12.33
N GLY A 266 2.62 20.49 13.34
CA GLY A 266 3.55 21.61 13.14
C GLY A 266 2.90 22.92 12.72
N GLY A 267 1.59 23.08 12.95
CA GLY A 267 0.83 24.30 12.65
C GLY A 267 0.17 24.33 11.27
N SER A 268 0.25 23.25 10.50
CA SER A 268 -0.39 23.14 9.19
C SER A 268 -0.96 21.74 8.97
N ILE A 269 -2.18 21.67 8.45
CA ILE A 269 -2.85 20.44 8.05
C ILE A 269 -3.23 20.61 6.59
N ALA A 270 -2.82 19.68 5.72
CA ALA A 270 -3.25 19.66 4.33
C ALA A 270 -4.48 18.78 4.17
N VAL A 271 -4.41 17.51 4.56
CA VAL A 271 -5.52 16.55 4.46
C VAL A 271 -5.46 15.61 5.64
N VAL A 272 -6.62 15.38 6.26
CA VAL A 272 -6.79 14.33 7.27
C VAL A 272 -7.71 13.27 6.73
N THR A 273 -7.24 12.02 6.75
CA THR A 273 -8.07 10.84 6.49
C THR A 273 -8.24 10.03 7.76
N ALA A 274 -9.42 9.45 7.94
CA ALA A 274 -9.70 8.50 9.02
C ALA A 274 -10.28 7.23 8.43
N GLY A 275 -9.88 6.05 8.90
CA GLY A 275 -10.28 4.79 8.30
C GLY A 275 -10.60 3.68 9.29
N ASP A 276 -11.39 2.73 8.83
CA ASP A 276 -11.85 1.55 9.57
C ASP A 276 -11.06 0.27 9.24
N ALA A 277 -10.01 0.40 8.41
CA ALA A 277 -9.11 -0.60 7.80
C ALA A 277 -9.44 -1.03 6.38
N PHE A 278 -10.70 -0.90 5.95
CA PHE A 278 -11.12 -1.24 4.59
C PHE A 278 -11.44 0.01 3.77
N GLY A 279 -11.94 1.07 4.43
CA GLY A 279 -12.15 2.38 3.81
C GLY A 279 -11.43 3.50 4.55
N ARG A 280 -11.31 4.64 3.86
CA ARG A 280 -10.87 5.91 4.43
C ARG A 280 -11.86 7.00 4.07
N GLU A 281 -12.11 7.91 5.00
CA GLU A 281 -12.92 9.11 4.82
C GLU A 281 -12.11 10.36 5.10
N GLN A 282 -12.36 11.40 4.31
CA GLN A 282 -11.72 12.69 4.52
C GLN A 282 -12.42 13.45 5.65
N VAL A 283 -11.67 13.78 6.69
CA VAL A 283 -12.19 14.42 7.92
C VAL A 283 -11.44 15.72 8.23
N THR A 284 -10.74 16.28 7.24
CA THR A 284 -9.93 17.51 7.34
C THR A 284 -10.68 18.66 8.02
N ALA A 285 -11.96 18.86 7.67
CA ALA A 285 -12.78 19.97 8.19
C ALA A 285 -13.01 19.93 9.71
N ARG A 286 -12.80 18.78 10.36
CA ARG A 286 -12.88 18.66 11.83
C ARG A 286 -11.68 19.28 12.55
N TYR A 287 -10.54 19.34 11.86
CA TYR A 287 -9.25 19.70 12.47
C TYR A 287 -8.73 21.06 12.03
N THR A 288 -9.16 21.54 10.87
CA THR A 288 -8.74 22.83 10.32
C THR A 288 -9.81 23.41 9.40
N PRO A 289 -9.90 24.75 9.22
CA PRO A 289 -10.68 25.33 8.15
C PRO A 289 -10.22 24.79 6.78
N VAL A 290 -11.16 24.59 5.86
CA VAL A 290 -10.90 23.97 4.55
C VAL A 290 -11.29 24.87 3.38
N GLY A 291 -10.64 24.66 2.24
CA GLY A 291 -11.12 25.02 0.92
C GLY A 291 -11.43 23.75 0.11
N LEU A 292 -12.20 23.88 -0.97
CA LEU A 292 -12.58 22.76 -1.83
C LEU A 292 -11.78 22.80 -3.14
N ALA A 293 -11.06 21.72 -3.44
CA ALA A 293 -10.45 21.49 -4.76
C ALA A 293 -11.35 20.55 -5.58
N VAL A 294 -11.62 20.90 -6.83
CA VAL A 294 -12.47 20.12 -7.74
C VAL A 294 -11.70 19.88 -9.04
N PRO A 295 -10.90 18.80 -9.12
CA PRO A 295 -10.20 18.44 -10.34
C PRO A 295 -11.20 17.99 -11.41
N ARG A 296 -10.98 18.45 -12.64
CA ARG A 296 -11.72 18.06 -13.84
C ARG A 296 -10.73 17.72 -14.94
N PHE A 297 -10.82 16.52 -15.47
CA PHE A 297 -10.00 16.08 -16.58
C PHE A 297 -10.85 15.97 -17.82
N SER A 298 -10.31 16.41 -18.95
CA SER A 298 -10.97 16.28 -20.24
C SER A 298 -9.99 15.87 -21.32
N ARG A 299 -10.48 15.25 -22.40
CA ARG A 299 -9.70 14.91 -23.59
C ARG A 299 -10.53 15.20 -24.83
N ASP A 300 -9.98 16.01 -25.72
CA ASP A 300 -10.64 16.49 -26.93
C ASP A 300 -11.99 17.16 -26.62
N GLY A 301 -12.05 17.88 -25.49
CA GLY A 301 -13.27 18.52 -24.98
C GLY A 301 -14.30 17.56 -24.37
N HIS A 302 -13.99 16.28 -24.22
CA HIS A 302 -14.83 15.29 -23.52
C HIS A 302 -14.34 15.10 -22.08
N TYR A 303 -15.25 15.23 -21.11
CA TYR A 303 -14.95 15.00 -19.70
C TYR A 303 -14.57 13.53 -19.43
N LEU A 304 -13.58 13.33 -18.57
CA LEU A 304 -13.06 12.03 -18.14
C LEU A 304 -13.32 11.86 -16.63
N PRO A 305 -14.50 11.38 -16.23
CA PRO A 305 -14.83 11.17 -14.81
C PRO A 305 -13.92 10.14 -14.13
N ASP A 306 -13.49 9.13 -14.89
CA ASP A 306 -12.74 7.98 -14.39
C ASP A 306 -11.23 8.12 -14.62
N PHE A 307 -10.70 9.35 -14.69
CA PHE A 307 -9.27 9.56 -14.86
C PHE A 307 -8.55 9.40 -13.51
N GLU A 308 -7.70 8.37 -13.39
CA GLU A 308 -7.08 7.96 -12.12
C GLU A 308 -5.61 8.40 -11.96
N HIS A 309 -4.94 8.76 -13.04
CA HIS A 309 -3.50 9.04 -13.02
C HIS A 309 -3.18 10.48 -12.59
N TRP A 310 -3.62 10.87 -11.40
CA TRP A 310 -3.39 12.20 -10.84
C TRP A 310 -3.19 12.18 -9.32
N THR A 311 -2.65 13.28 -8.80
CA THR A 311 -2.49 13.53 -7.37
C THR A 311 -2.56 15.03 -7.09
N ILE A 312 -2.99 15.40 -5.88
CA ILE A 312 -2.80 16.76 -5.36
C ILE A 312 -1.62 16.70 -4.40
N THR A 313 -0.70 17.65 -4.55
CA THR A 313 0.45 17.81 -3.68
C THR A 313 0.33 19.12 -2.90
N ALA A 314 0.78 19.12 -1.65
CA ALA A 314 0.83 20.31 -0.79
C ALA A 314 2.28 20.80 -0.65
N TRP A 315 2.48 22.11 -0.63
CA TRP A 315 3.79 22.68 -0.34
C TRP A 315 4.12 22.59 1.16
N HIS A 316 5.18 21.87 1.50
CA HIS A 316 5.64 21.65 2.87
C HIS A 316 7.17 21.66 2.92
N GLU A 317 7.71 22.48 3.84
CA GLU A 317 9.16 22.56 4.15
C GLU A 317 10.09 22.66 2.93
N GLY A 318 9.66 23.37 1.88
CA GLY A 318 10.48 23.60 0.68
C GLY A 318 10.30 22.56 -0.44
N SER A 319 9.35 21.65 -0.31
CA SER A 319 9.02 20.64 -1.33
C SER A 319 7.52 20.43 -1.48
N TYR A 320 7.08 19.85 -2.59
CA TYR A 320 5.72 19.38 -2.75
C TYR A 320 5.60 17.93 -2.26
N VAL A 321 4.73 17.71 -1.28
CA VAL A 321 4.43 16.40 -0.72
C VAL A 321 3.13 15.88 -1.31
N PRO A 322 3.10 14.67 -1.90
CA PRO A 322 1.86 14.11 -2.40
C PRO A 322 0.87 13.84 -1.26
N LEU A 323 -0.37 14.26 -1.47
CA LEU A 323 -1.49 13.93 -0.60
C LEU A 323 -2.03 12.59 -1.08
N ASP A 324 -1.29 11.53 -0.76
CA ASP A 324 -1.70 10.16 -1.02
C ASP A 324 -3.08 9.89 -0.36
N ASP A 325 -3.75 8.83 -0.79
CA ASP A 325 -5.04 8.37 -0.26
C ASP A 325 -6.25 9.30 -0.48
N LEU A 326 -6.12 10.36 -1.28
CA LEU A 326 -7.26 11.19 -1.68
C LEU A 326 -8.31 10.41 -2.47
N GLY A 327 -7.88 9.40 -3.24
CA GLY A 327 -8.74 8.61 -4.12
C GLY A 327 -9.50 7.46 -3.47
N TYR A 328 -9.37 7.24 -2.15
CA TYR A 328 -10.15 6.18 -1.50
C TYR A 328 -11.61 6.63 -1.34
N PRO A 329 -12.56 5.92 -1.96
CA PRO A 329 -13.97 6.28 -1.85
C PRO A 329 -14.52 6.21 -0.43
N THR A 330 -15.50 7.06 -0.16
CA THR A 330 -16.07 7.30 1.18
C THR A 330 -17.49 6.75 1.37
N SER A 331 -18.10 6.04 0.40
CA SER A 331 -19.50 5.58 0.50
C SER A 331 -19.71 4.12 0.09
N GLU A 332 -20.77 3.48 0.61
CA GLU A 332 -21.19 2.12 0.21
C GLU A 332 -21.47 1.99 -1.30
N ALA A 333 -21.79 3.08 -2.01
CA ALA A 333 -21.97 3.06 -3.46
C ALA A 333 -20.63 2.97 -4.23
N ASP A 334 -19.53 3.23 -3.54
CA ASP A 334 -18.17 3.21 -4.06
C ASP A 334 -17.33 2.07 -3.45
N TYR A 335 -17.99 1.16 -2.72
CA TYR A 335 -17.46 -0.11 -2.24
C TYR A 335 -18.24 -1.21 -2.96
N PRO A 336 -17.60 -2.13 -3.69
CA PRO A 336 -16.23 -2.60 -3.50
C PRO A 336 -15.20 -1.75 -4.24
N LEU A 337 -13.92 -2.02 -3.94
CA LEU A 337 -12.71 -1.65 -4.66
C LEU A 337 -12.75 -2.07 -6.15
N THR A 338 -13.80 -1.72 -6.90
CA THR A 338 -13.71 -1.62 -8.34
C THR A 338 -12.97 -0.33 -8.63
N ASP A 339 -11.93 -0.42 -9.46
CA ASP A 339 -11.10 0.66 -10.00
C ASP A 339 -11.93 1.77 -10.67
N GLY A 340 -12.68 2.54 -9.86
CA GLY A 340 -13.75 3.41 -10.34
C GLY A 340 -14.78 3.73 -9.27
N ALA A 341 -14.35 4.31 -8.14
CA ALA A 341 -15.23 5.12 -7.30
C ALA A 341 -15.93 6.14 -8.22
N ASN A 342 -17.26 6.15 -8.26
CA ASN A 342 -18.09 6.89 -9.22
C ASN A 342 -18.21 6.38 -10.68
N ALA A 343 -18.07 5.08 -10.98
CA ALA A 343 -18.30 4.56 -12.34
C ALA A 343 -19.71 4.85 -12.97
N GLY A 344 -20.58 5.59 -12.27
CA GLY A 344 -21.82 6.17 -12.82
C GLY A 344 -22.07 7.65 -12.52
N SER A 345 -21.24 8.35 -11.75
CA SER A 345 -21.45 9.78 -11.46
C SER A 345 -20.76 10.63 -12.52
N THR A 346 -21.52 11.53 -13.14
CA THR A 346 -20.98 12.53 -14.07
C THR A 346 -20.44 13.76 -13.35
N GLU A 347 -20.62 13.86 -12.03
CA GLU A 347 -20.15 15.00 -11.26
C GLU A 347 -18.70 14.78 -10.79
N PRO A 348 -17.83 15.80 -10.92
CA PRO A 348 -16.46 15.72 -10.45
C PRO A 348 -16.41 15.68 -8.93
N GLN A 349 -15.56 14.81 -8.40
CA GLN A 349 -15.27 14.70 -6.98
C GLN A 349 -14.68 16.02 -6.45
N SER A 350 -15.00 16.33 -5.19
CA SER A 350 -14.49 17.50 -4.49
C SER A 350 -13.72 17.08 -3.24
N TYR A 351 -12.57 17.72 -3.01
CA TYR A 351 -11.66 17.41 -1.92
C TYR A 351 -11.54 18.61 -0.98
N ALA A 352 -11.82 18.39 0.31
CA ALA A 352 -11.64 19.35 1.38
C ALA A 352 -10.18 19.38 1.86
N LEU A 353 -9.43 20.35 1.35
CA LEU A 353 -8.03 20.58 1.69
C LEU A 353 -7.93 21.66 2.76
N GLY A 354 -7.02 21.52 3.70
CA GLY A 354 -6.79 22.49 4.77
C GLY A 354 -6.37 23.84 4.21
N ALA A 355 -6.78 24.91 4.87
CA ALA A 355 -6.56 26.25 4.38
C ALA A 355 -6.13 27.21 5.51
N PRO A 356 -5.25 28.19 5.23
CA PRO A 356 -4.66 28.47 3.92
C PRO A 356 -3.60 27.43 3.49
N GLY A 357 -3.44 27.20 2.19
CA GLY A 357 -2.42 26.29 1.67
C GLY A 357 -2.10 26.51 0.19
N ASP A 358 -0.86 26.21 -0.17
CA ASP A 358 -0.36 26.20 -1.54
C ASP A 358 -0.27 24.75 -2.04
N TYR A 359 -0.90 24.51 -3.17
CA TYR A 359 -1.14 23.17 -3.70
C TYR A 359 -0.76 23.09 -5.18
N ARG A 360 -0.57 21.86 -5.66
CA ARG A 360 -0.36 21.56 -7.07
C ARG A 360 -1.12 20.29 -7.43
N LEU A 361 -1.99 20.41 -8.43
CA LEU A 361 -2.59 19.26 -9.10
C LEU A 361 -1.58 18.75 -10.14
N GLN A 362 -1.22 17.47 -10.04
CA GLN A 362 -0.34 16.79 -10.99
C GLN A 362 -1.10 15.65 -11.65
N CYS A 363 -1.00 15.50 -12.96
CA CYS A 363 -1.50 14.32 -13.65
C CYS A 363 -0.50 13.82 -14.68
N GLY A 364 -0.43 12.50 -14.82
CA GLY A 364 0.45 11.78 -15.72
C GLY A 364 -0.31 11.06 -16.82
N VAL A 365 0.17 11.15 -18.06
CA VAL A 365 -0.36 10.39 -19.19
C VAL A 365 0.78 9.63 -19.82
N ARG A 366 0.59 8.33 -20.01
CA ARG A 366 1.52 7.48 -20.73
C ARG A 366 0.99 7.23 -22.13
N TYR A 367 1.75 7.60 -23.15
CA TYR A 367 1.40 7.34 -24.54
C TYR A 367 1.82 5.94 -24.98
N PRO A 368 1.20 5.39 -26.03
CA PRO A 368 1.76 4.25 -26.76
C PRO A 368 3.23 4.55 -27.12
N GLY A 369 4.15 3.65 -26.77
CA GLY A 369 5.60 3.88 -26.86
C GLY A 369 6.29 4.25 -25.54
N GLY A 370 5.53 4.39 -24.45
CA GLY A 370 6.06 4.55 -23.09
C GLY A 370 6.44 5.98 -22.71
N THR A 371 6.32 6.95 -23.62
CA THR A 371 6.52 8.37 -23.33
C THR A 371 5.53 8.84 -22.26
N VAL A 372 6.04 9.50 -21.21
CA VAL A 372 5.23 10.04 -20.12
C VAL A 372 5.16 11.56 -20.24
N GLN A 373 3.95 12.12 -20.18
CA GLN A 373 3.73 13.53 -20.00
C GLN A 373 3.19 13.77 -18.59
N VAL A 374 3.79 14.71 -17.87
CA VAL A 374 3.29 15.19 -16.58
C VAL A 374 2.80 16.62 -16.74
N LEU A 375 1.53 16.85 -16.44
CA LEU A 375 0.92 18.17 -16.42
C LEU A 375 0.79 18.62 -14.96
N ASN A 376 1.10 19.89 -14.71
CA ASN A 376 1.03 20.48 -13.37
C ASN A 376 0.17 21.73 -13.41
N ARG A 377 -0.66 21.92 -12.38
CA ARG A 377 -1.45 23.14 -12.18
C ARG A 377 -1.35 23.56 -10.72
N ASP A 378 -0.64 24.65 -10.49
CA ASP A 378 -0.48 25.26 -9.15
C ASP A 378 -1.74 26.04 -8.79
N PHE A 379 -2.15 25.97 -7.52
CA PHE A 379 -3.28 26.71 -6.97
C PHE A 379 -3.10 26.96 -5.48
N SER A 380 -3.78 27.97 -4.95
CA SER A 380 -3.81 28.25 -3.51
C SER A 380 -5.26 28.26 -3.04
N LEU A 381 -5.48 27.89 -1.79
CA LEU A 381 -6.80 27.93 -1.15
C LEU A 381 -6.75 28.76 0.12
N LEU A 382 -7.78 29.59 0.32
CA LEU A 382 -8.13 30.19 1.60
C LEU A 382 -9.34 29.44 2.21
N PRO A 383 -9.60 29.60 3.52
CA PRO A 383 -10.77 29.00 4.15
C PRO A 383 -12.09 29.39 3.45
N GLY A 384 -12.86 28.39 3.02
CA GLY A 384 -14.11 28.54 2.29
C GLY A 384 -13.97 28.73 0.78
N ASP A 385 -12.75 28.78 0.24
CA ASP A 385 -12.53 28.87 -1.20
C ASP A 385 -13.01 27.60 -1.91
N ARG A 386 -13.33 27.74 -3.20
CA ARG A 386 -13.58 26.63 -4.11
C ARG A 386 -12.77 26.84 -5.39
N ALA A 387 -11.82 25.95 -5.65
CA ALA A 387 -10.99 25.95 -6.85
C ALA A 387 -11.46 24.86 -7.83
N GLU A 388 -11.97 25.28 -8.99
CA GLU A 388 -12.21 24.37 -10.12
C GLU A 388 -10.94 24.24 -10.96
N LEU A 389 -10.40 23.02 -11.02
CA LEU A 389 -9.09 22.73 -11.59
C LEU A 389 -9.26 21.89 -12.86
N GLU A 390 -9.45 22.56 -13.98
CA GLU A 390 -9.60 21.90 -15.29
C GLU A 390 -8.24 21.63 -15.93
N ILE A 391 -7.98 20.38 -16.32
CA ILE A 391 -6.81 19.96 -17.10
C ILE A 391 -7.29 19.24 -18.36
N GLU A 392 -7.02 19.85 -19.50
CA GLU A 392 -7.18 19.20 -20.80
C GLU A 392 -5.98 18.27 -21.04
N ILE A 393 -6.26 16.97 -21.06
CA ILE A 393 -5.36 15.91 -21.45
C ILE A 393 -5.25 15.91 -22.99
N SER A 394 -4.50 16.89 -23.50
CA SER A 394 -4.19 16.94 -24.92
C SER A 394 -3.12 15.89 -25.25
N THR A 395 -3.38 15.02 -26.21
CA THR A 395 -2.29 14.27 -26.87
C THR A 395 -1.53 15.27 -27.75
N PRO A 396 -0.22 15.49 -27.57
CA PRO A 396 0.55 16.31 -28.48
C PRO A 396 0.36 15.77 -29.90
N LEU A 397 -0.23 16.59 -30.78
CA LEU A 397 -0.41 16.24 -32.20
C LEU A 397 0.94 15.98 -32.88
N GLU A 398 1.99 16.58 -32.34
CA GLU A 398 3.39 16.36 -32.69
C GLU A 398 4.10 15.82 -31.44
N LEU A 399 3.88 14.55 -31.13
CA LEU A 399 4.89 13.83 -30.36
C LEU A 399 6.18 13.87 -31.19
N PRO A 400 7.34 14.27 -30.63
CA PRO A 400 8.61 14.24 -31.36
C PRO A 400 8.74 12.88 -32.06
N ASP A 401 9.34 12.81 -33.25
CA ASP A 401 9.57 11.53 -33.94
C ASP A 401 10.25 10.50 -33.02
N GLU A 402 10.99 10.95 -32.01
CA GLU A 402 11.62 10.15 -30.95
C GLU A 402 10.64 9.46 -30.00
N ALA A 403 9.46 10.05 -29.76
CA ALA A 403 8.36 9.50 -28.97
C ALA A 403 7.40 8.62 -29.81
N LEU A 404 7.38 8.80 -31.14
CA LEU A 404 6.62 7.98 -32.10
C LEU A 404 7.43 6.81 -32.67
N ARG A 405 8.76 6.85 -32.57
CA ARG A 405 9.62 5.71 -32.84
C ARG A 405 9.42 4.69 -31.72
N GLU A 406 8.55 3.71 -31.95
CA GLU A 406 8.86 2.34 -31.51
C GLU A 406 10.34 2.11 -31.79
N ARG A 407 11.12 1.83 -30.75
CA ARG A 407 12.58 1.67 -30.85
C ARG A 407 12.89 0.50 -31.78
N GLY A 408 13.03 0.79 -33.07
CA GLY A 408 13.81 -0.04 -33.98
C GLY A 408 15.25 0.00 -33.50
N ILE A 409 15.66 -1.02 -32.76
CA ILE A 409 17.05 -1.22 -32.35
C ILE A 409 17.85 -1.49 -33.62
N ALA A 410 18.65 -0.51 -34.06
CA ALA A 410 19.60 -0.67 -35.15
C ALA A 410 20.72 -1.61 -34.70
N ALA A 411 20.99 -2.63 -35.52
CA ALA A 411 21.75 -3.84 -35.17
C ALA A 411 23.28 -3.71 -35.22
N GLU A 412 23.84 -2.52 -35.18
CA GLU A 412 25.29 -2.33 -35.13
C GLU A 412 25.57 -1.29 -34.06
N ILE A 413 26.48 -1.58 -33.11
CA ILE A 413 27.05 -0.54 -32.26
C ILE A 413 27.99 0.24 -33.18
N PRO A 414 27.64 1.47 -33.59
CA PRO A 414 28.47 2.24 -34.50
C PRO A 414 29.82 2.55 -33.83
N GLU A 415 30.89 2.69 -34.63
CA GLU A 415 32.25 3.04 -34.13
C GLU A 415 32.26 4.30 -33.23
N GLU A 416 31.24 5.14 -33.35
CA GLU A 416 31.04 6.32 -32.51
C GLU A 416 30.58 6.04 -31.08
N PHE A 417 30.36 4.79 -30.66
CA PHE A 417 30.16 4.40 -29.24
C PHE A 417 31.42 3.81 -28.59
N ALA A 418 32.59 3.95 -29.22
CA ALA A 418 33.89 3.61 -28.64
C ALA A 418 34.19 4.39 -27.33
N TRP A 419 33.51 5.51 -27.07
CA TRP A 419 33.60 6.29 -25.83
C TRP A 419 32.96 5.60 -24.62
N LEU A 420 32.20 4.51 -24.79
CA LEU A 420 31.69 3.69 -23.69
C LEU A 420 32.81 2.97 -22.90
N SER A 421 34.09 3.18 -23.26
CA SER A 421 35.26 2.58 -22.63
C SER A 421 35.87 3.40 -21.48
N GLU A 422 35.36 4.61 -21.20
CA GLU A 422 35.83 5.48 -20.11
C GLU A 422 34.66 5.95 -19.23
N GLY A 423 34.85 5.95 -17.90
CA GLY A 423 33.87 6.47 -16.93
C GLY A 423 33.03 5.42 -16.20
N VAL A 424 32.04 5.90 -15.44
CA VAL A 424 31.14 5.08 -14.60
C VAL A 424 29.79 4.93 -15.32
N GLN A 425 29.38 3.70 -15.62
CA GLN A 425 28.13 3.41 -16.34
C GLN A 425 27.22 2.50 -15.52
N LEU A 426 25.94 2.84 -15.47
CA LEU A 426 24.92 2.14 -14.70
C LEU A 426 23.83 1.60 -15.64
N PHE A 427 23.64 0.29 -15.69
CA PHE A 427 22.60 -0.36 -16.49
C PHE A 427 21.51 -0.94 -15.59
N PHE A 428 20.24 -0.71 -15.92
CA PHE A 428 19.05 -1.18 -15.22
C PHE A 428 18.21 -2.05 -16.15
N ILE A 429 18.26 -3.36 -15.98
CA ILE A 429 17.59 -4.33 -16.87
C ILE A 429 16.40 -4.90 -16.13
N HIS A 430 15.21 -4.93 -16.74
CA HIS A 430 14.01 -5.47 -16.10
C HIS A 430 13.12 -6.24 -17.08
N ASP A 431 12.45 -7.28 -16.63
CA ASP A 431 11.67 -8.14 -17.52
C ASP A 431 10.27 -7.57 -17.79
N GLU A 432 9.55 -7.06 -16.76
CA GLU A 432 8.21 -6.47 -16.95
C GLU A 432 7.87 -5.24 -16.06
N GLY A 433 8.56 -5.00 -14.94
CA GLY A 433 8.18 -3.93 -14.00
C GLY A 433 8.77 -2.54 -14.28
N GLU A 434 7.96 -1.47 -14.12
CA GLU A 434 8.42 -0.08 -14.21
C GLU A 434 9.48 0.26 -13.13
N PRO A 435 10.49 1.10 -13.43
CA PRO A 435 11.33 1.67 -12.38
C PRO A 435 10.47 2.56 -11.47
N SER A 436 10.54 2.34 -10.14
CA SER A 436 9.79 3.15 -9.18
C SER A 436 10.07 4.65 -9.37
N VAL A 437 9.10 5.53 -9.12
CA VAL A 437 9.25 7.01 -9.13
C VAL A 437 10.46 7.46 -8.27
N ARG A 438 10.81 6.70 -7.23
CA ARG A 438 11.99 6.94 -6.38
C ARG A 438 13.33 6.71 -7.12
N THR A 439 13.35 5.84 -8.12
CA THR A 439 14.53 5.58 -8.96
C THR A 439 14.87 6.77 -9.86
N ALA A 440 13.87 7.52 -10.33
CA ALA A 440 14.08 8.75 -11.11
C ALA A 440 14.62 9.91 -10.26
N LEU A 441 14.18 10.01 -8.99
CA LEU A 441 14.71 10.99 -8.02
C LEU A 441 16.17 10.68 -7.65
N LEU A 442 16.53 9.40 -7.55
CA LEU A 442 17.92 8.95 -7.35
C LEU A 442 18.84 9.36 -8.51
N VAL A 443 18.36 9.27 -9.76
CA VAL A 443 19.12 9.72 -10.94
C VAL A 443 19.40 11.23 -10.88
N GLN A 444 18.43 12.03 -10.43
CA GLN A 444 18.60 13.49 -10.30
C GLN A 444 19.57 13.91 -9.19
N GLU A 445 19.75 13.08 -8.15
CA GLU A 445 20.70 13.36 -7.05
C GLU A 445 22.16 13.16 -7.48
N PHE A 446 22.44 12.20 -8.38
CA PHE A 446 23.79 11.88 -8.86
C PHE A 446 24.19 12.61 -10.15
N ASP A 447 23.22 13.02 -10.98
CA ASP A 447 23.44 13.86 -12.18
C ASP A 447 24.13 15.20 -11.87
N ARG A 448 24.15 15.61 -10.59
CA ARG A 448 24.78 16.87 -10.17
C ARG A 448 26.26 16.79 -9.82
N ARG A 449 26.91 15.60 -9.75
CA ARG A 449 28.27 15.52 -9.18
C ARG A 449 29.33 14.65 -9.88
N ALA A 450 29.03 13.87 -10.93
CA ALA A 450 30.08 13.25 -11.76
C ALA A 450 29.53 12.67 -13.08
N GLU A 451 30.43 12.42 -14.04
CA GLU A 451 30.21 11.76 -15.35
C GLU A 451 29.67 10.31 -15.22
N ILE A 452 28.41 10.16 -14.81
CA ILE A 452 27.73 8.86 -14.70
C ILE A 452 26.70 8.75 -15.82
N SER A 453 26.81 7.71 -16.67
CA SER A 453 25.83 7.42 -17.73
C SER A 453 24.87 6.31 -17.30
N PHE A 454 23.55 6.53 -17.47
CA PHE A 454 22.50 5.58 -17.09
C PHE A 454 21.80 4.95 -18.30
N HIS A 455 21.55 3.63 -18.25
CA HIS A 455 20.94 2.85 -19.33
C HIS A 455 19.85 1.91 -18.77
N SER A 456 18.71 1.73 -19.44
CA SER A 456 17.63 0.82 -19.00
C SER A 456 16.98 0.09 -20.16
N GLU A 457 16.74 -1.23 -20.05
CA GLU A 457 16.17 -2.08 -21.12
C GLU A 457 15.16 -3.15 -20.62
N LYS A 458 14.19 -3.51 -21.49
CA LYS A 458 13.18 -4.57 -21.34
C LYS A 458 13.51 -5.82 -22.16
N TRP A 459 13.27 -7.03 -21.62
CA TRP A 459 13.72 -8.29 -22.21
C TRP A 459 12.85 -8.84 -23.36
N GLN A 460 11.55 -8.53 -23.38
CA GLN A 460 10.55 -9.25 -24.20
C GLN A 460 10.38 -8.72 -25.62
N ASP A 461 10.93 -7.53 -25.93
CA ASP A 461 10.68 -6.81 -27.19
C ASP A 461 11.60 -7.24 -28.36
N ARG A 462 11.97 -8.52 -28.45
CA ARG A 462 12.80 -8.99 -29.59
C ARG A 462 11.94 -9.25 -30.85
N PRO A 463 12.30 -8.66 -32.01
CA PRO A 463 11.59 -8.93 -33.25
C PRO A 463 11.79 -10.37 -33.75
N GLU A 464 10.73 -10.94 -34.33
CA GLU A 464 10.75 -12.25 -34.99
C GLU A 464 11.71 -12.23 -36.21
N GLY A 465 12.76 -13.05 -36.18
CA GLY A 465 13.79 -13.12 -37.25
C GLY A 465 15.25 -12.90 -36.81
N TRP A 466 15.52 -12.72 -35.52
CA TRP A 466 16.90 -12.68 -35.00
C TRP A 466 17.54 -14.08 -35.00
N GLU A 467 18.36 -14.39 -36.00
CA GLU A 467 19.22 -15.58 -35.99
C GLU A 467 20.57 -15.30 -35.29
N LYS A 468 21.04 -16.28 -34.51
CA LYS A 468 22.27 -16.26 -33.69
C LYS A 468 23.50 -15.82 -34.51
N PRO A 469 24.21 -14.74 -34.12
CA PRO A 469 25.53 -14.45 -34.65
C PRO A 469 26.59 -15.32 -33.96
N ASP A 470 27.44 -15.96 -34.74
CA ASP A 470 28.52 -16.86 -34.29
C ASP A 470 29.70 -16.18 -33.57
N VAL A 471 29.62 -14.88 -33.26
CA VAL A 471 30.71 -14.16 -32.57
C VAL A 471 30.13 -13.21 -31.51
N TYR A 472 29.50 -13.79 -30.50
CA TYR A 472 29.52 -13.24 -29.14
C TYR A 472 30.45 -14.15 -28.33
N SER A 473 31.41 -13.60 -27.58
CA SER A 473 32.01 -14.35 -26.46
C SER A 473 31.00 -14.28 -25.32
N PRO A 474 30.18 -15.32 -25.10
CA PRO A 474 28.98 -15.20 -24.30
C PRO A 474 29.25 -15.32 -22.81
N GLU A 475 30.43 -15.74 -22.36
CA GLU A 475 30.55 -16.39 -21.05
C GLU A 475 30.33 -15.43 -19.87
N LEU A 476 30.79 -14.17 -19.94
CA LEU A 476 30.60 -13.23 -18.82
C LEU A 476 29.17 -12.65 -18.75
N LEU A 477 28.59 -12.26 -19.89
CA LEU A 477 27.24 -11.71 -19.94
C LEU A 477 26.18 -12.81 -19.79
N ARG A 478 26.43 -14.02 -20.30
CA ARG A 478 25.51 -15.15 -20.23
C ARG A 478 25.51 -15.79 -18.85
N ASP A 479 26.57 -15.70 -18.05
CA ASP A 479 26.55 -16.12 -16.64
C ASP A 479 25.84 -15.09 -15.75
N VAL A 480 25.99 -13.79 -16.05
CA VAL A 480 25.27 -12.68 -15.39
C VAL A 480 23.77 -12.70 -15.73
N LEU A 481 23.41 -13.03 -16.97
CA LEU A 481 22.03 -13.09 -17.46
C LEU A 481 21.35 -14.45 -17.19
N ARG A 482 22.08 -15.57 -17.11
CA ARG A 482 21.51 -16.86 -16.65
C ARG A 482 21.04 -16.83 -15.20
N VAL A 483 21.61 -15.95 -14.39
CA VAL A 483 21.15 -15.70 -13.01
C VAL A 483 19.92 -14.78 -13.00
N ALA A 484 19.70 -13.97 -14.04
CA ALA A 484 18.55 -13.09 -14.19
C ALA A 484 17.31 -13.83 -14.73
N ASP A 485 17.49 -14.77 -15.67
CA ASP A 485 16.44 -15.55 -16.37
C ASP A 485 15.54 -16.41 -15.44
N ALA A 486 15.86 -16.53 -14.14
CA ALA A 486 15.14 -17.39 -13.21
C ALA A 486 14.19 -16.65 -12.23
N ASP A 487 14.24 -15.31 -12.16
CA ASP A 487 13.25 -14.49 -11.42
C ASP A 487 13.19 -13.08 -12.03
N GLU A 488 11.97 -12.58 -12.23
CA GLU A 488 11.56 -11.34 -12.93
C GLU A 488 12.03 -10.01 -12.30
N LYS A 489 13.10 -10.01 -11.50
CA LYS A 489 13.53 -8.85 -10.70
C LYS A 489 14.49 -7.96 -11.50
N PRO A 490 14.40 -6.63 -11.33
CA PRO A 490 15.31 -5.71 -11.99
C PRO A 490 16.77 -5.92 -11.55
N VAL A 491 17.68 -5.78 -12.50
CA VAL A 491 19.12 -5.98 -12.36
C VAL A 491 19.84 -4.65 -12.58
N LEU A 492 20.72 -4.29 -11.65
CA LEU A 492 21.62 -3.16 -11.75
C LEU A 492 23.06 -3.63 -12.03
N ILE A 493 23.65 -3.15 -13.13
CA ILE A 493 25.02 -3.46 -13.51
C ILE A 493 25.83 -2.16 -13.49
N LEU A 494 26.91 -2.12 -12.70
CA LEU A 494 27.85 -1.00 -12.69
C LEU A 494 29.16 -1.41 -13.36
N LEU A 495 29.54 -0.64 -14.38
CA LEU A 495 30.86 -0.69 -14.98
C LEU A 495 31.64 0.56 -14.56
N VAL A 496 32.89 0.38 -14.13
CA VAL A 496 33.82 1.49 -13.87
C VAL A 496 35.06 1.24 -14.71
N ASP A 497 35.35 2.15 -15.64
CA ASP A 497 36.50 2.07 -16.56
C ASP A 497 36.58 0.72 -17.30
N GLY A 498 35.42 0.20 -17.71
CA GLY A 498 35.29 -1.07 -18.42
C GLY A 498 35.35 -2.33 -17.54
N GLU A 499 35.53 -2.21 -16.22
CA GLU A 499 35.47 -3.35 -15.28
C GLU A 499 34.10 -3.46 -14.60
N LEU A 500 33.53 -4.67 -14.58
CA LEU A 500 32.30 -4.98 -13.84
C LEU A 500 32.56 -4.93 -12.34
N ARG A 501 31.94 -3.97 -11.66
CA ARG A 501 32.14 -3.72 -10.23
C ARG A 501 30.92 -4.06 -9.38
N LEU A 502 29.71 -4.07 -9.96
CA LEU A 502 28.48 -4.36 -9.24
C LEU A 502 27.47 -5.14 -10.08
N TYR A 503 26.83 -6.11 -9.42
CA TYR A 503 25.61 -6.77 -9.85
C TYR A 503 24.65 -6.80 -8.66
N LEU A 504 23.54 -6.07 -8.74
CA LEU A 504 22.47 -6.11 -7.73
C LEU A 504 21.14 -6.51 -8.37
N ARG A 505 20.30 -7.19 -7.60
CA ARG A 505 18.99 -7.72 -8.02
C ARG A 505 17.93 -7.43 -6.96
N GLY A 506 16.79 -6.83 -7.33
CA GLY A 506 15.64 -6.65 -6.44
C GLY A 506 14.95 -5.28 -6.50
N TYR A 507 13.71 -5.21 -6.00
CA TYR A 507 12.94 -3.97 -5.85
C TYR A 507 13.40 -3.20 -4.60
N ASN A 508 13.42 -1.85 -4.65
CA ASN A 508 13.78 -0.95 -3.54
C ASN A 508 15.25 -0.99 -3.08
N LEU A 509 16.20 -1.00 -4.02
CA LEU A 509 17.63 -0.89 -3.69
C LEU A 509 17.98 0.55 -3.24
N ASN A 510 18.61 0.70 -2.06
CA ASN A 510 19.22 1.98 -1.64
C ASN A 510 20.57 2.16 -2.34
N VAL A 511 20.51 2.40 -3.65
CA VAL A 511 21.67 2.50 -4.55
C VAL A 511 22.59 3.67 -4.16
N ALA A 512 22.02 4.76 -3.65
CA ALA A 512 22.78 5.95 -3.24
C ALA A 512 23.82 5.68 -2.14
N ASP A 513 23.39 5.06 -1.04
CA ASP A 513 24.26 4.84 0.12
C ASP A 513 25.40 3.87 -0.19
N TRP A 514 25.19 2.98 -1.16
CA TRP A 514 26.22 2.06 -1.63
C TRP A 514 27.23 2.72 -2.57
N ILE A 515 26.77 3.51 -3.57
CA ILE A 515 27.67 4.27 -4.47
C ILE A 515 28.62 5.14 -3.66
N ARG A 516 28.11 5.83 -2.62
CA ARG A 516 28.92 6.66 -1.71
C ARG A 516 30.04 5.89 -0.99
N ARG A 517 29.88 4.58 -0.75
CA ARG A 517 30.89 3.76 -0.06
C ARG A 517 31.98 3.22 -0.98
N GLN A 518 31.76 3.25 -2.30
CA GLN A 518 32.64 2.63 -3.29
C GLN A 518 33.41 3.64 -4.13
N LEU A 519 32.89 4.87 -4.25
CA LEU A 519 33.64 5.96 -4.87
C LEU A 519 34.75 6.44 -3.92
N PRO A 520 35.98 6.65 -4.40
CA PRO A 520 37.06 7.18 -3.57
C PRO A 520 36.65 8.56 -3.03
N ALA A 521 36.98 8.84 -1.76
CA ALA A 521 36.63 10.07 -1.05
C ALA A 521 37.11 11.38 -1.72
N GLU A 522 37.94 11.28 -2.77
CA GLU A 522 38.42 12.41 -3.55
C GLU A 522 37.38 12.96 -4.56
N ALA A 523 36.28 12.24 -4.81
CA ALA A 523 35.17 12.71 -5.64
C ALA A 523 34.21 13.70 -4.94
N ASP A 524 34.34 13.90 -3.62
CA ASP A 524 33.48 14.81 -2.83
C ASP A 524 33.99 16.28 -2.79
N ALA A 525 35.12 16.56 -3.44
CA ALA A 525 35.70 17.90 -3.51
C ALA A 525 35.50 18.54 -4.90
N GLY A 526 34.24 18.80 -5.25
CA GLY A 526 33.83 19.49 -6.49
C GLY A 526 32.50 20.19 -6.34
#